data_AF-A0A6A6SQ63-F1
#
_entry.id   AF-A0A6A6SQ63-F1
#
_cell.length_a   1.000
_cell.length_b   1.000
_cell.length_c   1.000
_cell.angle_alpha   90.00
_cell.angle_beta   90.00
_cell.angle_gamma   90.00
#
_symmetry.space_group_name_H-M   'P 1'
#
loop_
_entity.id
_entity.type
_entity.pdbx_description
1 polymer ?
#
loop_
_entity_poly.entity_id
_entity_poly.type
_entity_poly.pdbx_seq_one_letter_code
_entity_poly.pdbx_strand_id
1 'polypeptide(L)' 'RYKNSKTLSDITIKYGTNGERIFYGHKIILCKYSRWFQAAFTGNFKESEDKEMTLHDDDPDALEVLVGFTY' A
#
# COMPACT_ATOMS: atom_id res chain seq x y z
N ARG A 1 2.23 13.58 9.32
CA ARG A 1 0.90 14.29 9.34
C ARG A 1 -0.13 13.69 8.37
N TYR A 2 0.26 12.98 7.29
CA TYR A 2 -0.65 12.37 6.31
C TYR A 2 -0.61 10.82 6.29
N LYS A 3 -0.04 10.19 7.33
CA LYS A 3 0.01 8.73 7.49
C LYS A 3 -1.40 8.20 7.67
N ASN A 4 -1.77 7.17 6.90
CA ASN A 4 -3.09 6.53 6.93
C ASN A 4 -4.26 7.53 6.82
N SER A 5 -4.14 8.51 5.93
CA SER A 5 -5.17 9.51 5.67
C SER A 5 -5.64 9.44 4.24
N LYS A 6 -6.94 9.68 4.01
CA LYS A 6 -7.52 9.83 2.67
C LYS A 6 -7.03 11.09 1.96
N THR A 7 -6.47 12.05 2.70
CA THR A 7 -5.94 13.28 2.13
C THR A 7 -4.67 12.99 1.33
N LEU A 8 -4.71 13.26 0.02
CA LEU A 8 -3.62 13.02 -0.94
C LEU A 8 -3.26 11.53 -1.17
N SER A 9 -4.05 10.59 -0.63
CA SER A 9 -3.85 9.17 -0.91
C SER A 9 -4.23 8.83 -2.35
N ASP A 10 -3.37 8.08 -3.02
CA ASP A 10 -3.54 7.59 -4.39
C ASP A 10 -3.73 6.05 -4.43
N ILE A 11 -3.62 5.38 -3.28
CA ILE A 11 -3.82 3.93 -3.11
C ILE A 11 -4.47 3.60 -1.77
N THR A 12 -5.38 2.63 -1.81
CA THR A 12 -5.99 1.98 -0.65
C THR A 12 -5.51 0.54 -0.59
N ILE A 13 -4.82 0.16 0.49
CA ILE A 13 -4.33 -1.20 0.69
C ILE A 13 -5.23 -1.89 1.71
N LYS A 14 -5.92 -2.93 1.28
CA LYS A 14 -6.64 -3.86 2.14
C LYS A 14 -5.70 -4.99 2.50
N TYR A 15 -5.57 -5.33 3.77
CA TYR A 15 -4.66 -6.39 4.22
C TYR A 15 -5.25 -7.17 5.40
N GLY A 16 -4.75 -8.39 5.59
CA GLY A 16 -5.30 -9.39 6.50
C GLY A 16 -6.12 -10.46 5.76
N THR A 17 -6.37 -11.58 6.44
CA THR A 17 -6.89 -12.83 5.86
C THR A 17 -8.19 -12.64 5.06
N ASN A 18 -8.99 -11.63 5.40
CA ASN A 18 -10.23 -11.27 4.70
C ASN A 18 -10.28 -9.78 4.27
N GLY A 19 -9.15 -9.07 4.21
CA GLY A 19 -9.12 -7.63 3.87
C GLY A 19 -9.75 -6.72 4.93
N GLU A 20 -9.72 -7.16 6.19
CA GLU A 20 -10.33 -6.48 7.33
C GLU A 20 -9.64 -5.16 7.72
N ARG A 21 -8.35 -5.00 7.39
CA ARG A 21 -7.62 -3.76 7.65
C ARG A 21 -7.45 -2.96 6.37
N ILE A 22 -7.64 -1.66 6.49
CA ILE A 22 -7.54 -0.71 5.37
C ILE A 22 -6.48 0.34 5.71
N PHE A 23 -5.55 0.53 4.79
CA PHE A 23 -4.51 1.54 4.87
C PHE A 23 -4.58 2.49 3.67
N TYR A 24 -4.60 3.79 3.94
CA TYR A 24 -4.54 4.83 2.90
C TYR A 24 -3.10 5.33 2.77
N GLY A 25 -2.50 5.06 1.61
CA GLY A 25 -1.10 5.29 1.32
C GLY A 25 -0.87 6.19 0.12
N HIS A 26 0.42 6.45 -0.16
CA HIS A 26 0.87 7.16 -1.35
C HIS A 26 1.78 6.23 -2.16
N LYS A 27 1.45 5.91 -3.41
CA LYS A 27 2.15 4.96 -4.31
C LYS A 27 3.63 5.33 -4.39
N ILE A 28 3.93 6.62 -4.56
CA ILE A 28 5.33 7.11 -4.67
C ILE A 28 6.16 6.80 -3.42
N ILE A 29 5.57 6.92 -2.23
CA ILE A 29 6.25 6.63 -0.96
C ILE A 29 6.45 5.12 -0.84
N LEU A 30 5.42 4.33 -1.13
CA LEU A 30 5.52 2.86 -1.09
C LEU A 30 6.56 2.31 -2.08
N CYS A 31 6.57 2.80 -3.33
CA CYS A 31 7.56 2.46 -4.35
C CYS A 31 8.98 2.78 -3.92
N LYS A 32 9.18 3.90 -3.20
CA LYS A 32 10.51 4.32 -2.76
C LYS A 32 11.13 3.33 -1.76
N TYR A 33 10.31 2.71 -0.92
CA TYR A 33 10.78 1.83 0.15
C TYR A 33 10.56 0.34 -0.13
N SER A 34 9.80 -0.01 -1.17
CA SER A 34 9.59 -1.38 -1.61
C SER A 34 9.64 -1.50 -3.13
N ARG A 35 10.58 -2.30 -3.61
CA ARG A 35 10.65 -2.70 -5.03
C ARG A 35 9.45 -3.54 -5.46
N TRP A 36 8.81 -4.23 -4.53
CA TRP A 36 7.58 -4.98 -4.81
C TRP A 36 6.44 -4.03 -5.17
N PHE A 37 6.21 -2.99 -4.36
CA PHE A 37 5.20 -1.97 -4.68
C PHE A 37 5.51 -1.23 -5.97
N GLN A 38 6.79 -0.98 -6.26
CA GLN A 38 7.21 -0.46 -7.55
C GLN A 38 6.76 -1.38 -8.69
N ALA A 39 7.10 -2.67 -8.63
CA ALA A 39 6.70 -3.64 -9.66
C ALA A 39 5.17 -3.80 -9.77
N ALA A 40 4.45 -3.77 -8.65
CA ALA A 40 2.99 -3.90 -8.62
C ALA A 40 2.30 -2.66 -9.22
N PHE A 41 2.79 -1.44 -8.94
CA PHE A 41 2.20 -0.20 -9.44
C PHE A 41 2.68 0.22 -10.83
N THR A 42 3.86 -0.23 -11.28
CA THR A 42 4.39 0.07 -12.63
C THR A 42 4.29 -1.11 -13.59
N GLY A 43 3.84 -2.28 -13.13
CA GLY A 43 3.60 -3.44 -13.97
C GLY A 43 2.26 -3.33 -14.71
N ASN A 44 1.97 -4.30 -15.58
CA ASN A 44 0.67 -4.42 -16.26
C ASN A 44 -0.39 -5.13 -15.39
N PHE A 45 -0.24 -5.06 -14.07
CA PHE A 45 -1.20 -5.67 -13.14
C PHE A 45 -2.39 -4.75 -12.95
N LYS A 46 -3.54 -5.33 -12.60
CA LYS A 46 -4.77 -4.58 -12.40
C LYS A 46 -4.59 -3.52 -11.31
N GLU A 47 -3.77 -3.79 -10.29
CA GLU A 47 -3.42 -2.87 -9.20
C GLU A 47 -2.62 -1.63 -9.62
N SER A 48 -2.05 -1.61 -10.83
CA SER A 48 -1.38 -0.41 -11.38
C SER A 48 -2.40 0.68 -11.71
N GLU A 49 -3.50 0.30 -12.37
CA GLU A 49 -4.62 1.17 -12.73
C GLU A 49 -5.61 1.33 -11.58
N ASP A 50 -5.77 0.30 -10.75
CA ASP A 50 -6.67 0.36 -9.62
C ASP A 50 -6.14 1.24 -8.48
N LYS A 51 -7.08 1.85 -7.76
CA LYS A 51 -6.79 2.64 -6.55
C LYS A 51 -6.95 1.81 -5.28
N GLU A 52 -7.12 0.50 -5.45
CA GLU A 52 -7.29 -0.47 -4.39
C GLU A 52 -6.42 -1.70 -4.64
N MET A 53 -5.75 -2.19 -3.61
CA MET A 53 -4.92 -3.39 -3.63
C MET A 53 -5.26 -4.23 -2.42
N THR A 54 -5.44 -5.54 -2.60
CA THR A 54 -5.69 -6.47 -1.48
C THR A 54 -4.52 -7.42 -1.30
N LEU A 55 -3.89 -7.35 -0.12
CA LEU A 55 -2.81 -8.22 0.29
C LEU A 55 -3.39 -9.32 1.18
N HIS A 56 -3.52 -10.53 0.63
CA HIS A 56 -4.15 -11.67 1.32
C HIS A 56 -3.14 -12.50 2.14
N ASP A 57 -1.86 -12.50 1.77
CA ASP A 57 -0.82 -13.38 2.33
C ASP A 57 0.37 -12.61 2.95
N ASP A 58 0.36 -11.28 2.90
CA ASP A 58 1.47 -10.47 3.42
C ASP A 58 1.32 -10.19 4.91
N ASP A 59 2.47 -10.11 5.58
CA ASP A 59 2.57 -9.80 6.99
C ASP A 59 2.12 -8.34 7.26
N PRO A 60 1.06 -8.13 8.05
CA PRO A 60 0.59 -6.78 8.40
C PRO A 60 1.67 -5.92 9.06
N ASP A 61 2.59 -6.52 9.82
CA ASP A 61 3.68 -5.79 10.48
C ASP A 61 4.69 -5.24 9.45
N ALA A 62 4.91 -5.93 8.34
CA ALA A 62 5.82 -5.44 7.29
C ALA A 62 5.31 -4.14 6.67
N LEU A 63 4.00 -4.05 6.43
CA LEU A 63 3.35 -2.82 5.95
C LEU A 63 3.43 -1.71 7.02
N GLU A 64 3.12 -2.03 8.28
CA GLU A 64 3.16 -1.05 9.37
C GLU A 64 4.58 -0.50 9.62
N VAL A 65 5.60 -1.34 9.55
CA VAL A 65 7.01 -0.95 9.68
C VAL A 65 7.42 -0.05 8.51
N LEU A 66 7.09 -0.42 7.28
CA LEU A 66 7.40 0.39 6.10
C LEU A 66 6.70 1.76 6.17
N VAL A 67 5.42 1.77 6.52
CA VAL A 67 4.66 3.01 6.74
C VAL A 67 5.21 3.83 7.92
N GLY A 68 5.65 3.16 8.99
CA GLY A 68 6.26 3.79 10.16
C GLY A 68 7.61 4.46 9.86
N PHE A 69 8.39 3.89 8.94
CA PHE A 69 9.67 4.46 8.51
C PHE A 69 9.55 5.56 7.46
N THR A 70 8.39 5.66 6.80
CA THR A 70 8.20 6.54 5.63
C THR A 70 7.52 7.88 5.95
N TYR A 71 6.85 8.01 7.10
CA TYR A 71 6.04 9.17 7.49
C TYR A 71 6.42 9.78 8.84
#